data_AF-A0A833JF80-F1
#
_entry.id   AF-A0A833JF80-F1
#
_cell.length_a   1.000
_cell.length_b   1.000
_cell.length_c   1.000
_cell.angle_alpha   90.00
_cell.angle_beta   90.00
_cell.angle_gamma   90.00
#
_symmetry.space_group_name_H-M   'P 1'
#
loop_
_entity.id
_entity.type
_entity.pdbx_description
1 polymer ?
#
loop_
_entity_poly.entity_id
_entity_poly.type
_entity_poly.pdbx_seq_one_letter_code
_entity_poly.pdbx_strand_id
1 'polypeptide(L)'
;MNNNINPINKVDSKNQISIPTNITSQKAWDIARERYKILEPILGLDTIPKNKIKDLCNELKISRSTLFRLVKKYKDSVGAVNALAPQPPPGGGGKKRINRDVEKIIAELIEKIYLNKQRNSIKSVIMEVRRQCVQASLKAPSKNTIHRRINLLSARYIIEKRKGKLSAHSFTPNRGSDLFREKNGALANTTIMVVFI
;
A
#
# COMPACT_ATOMS: atom_id res chain seq x y z
N MET A 1 15.12 -53.58 -21.83
CA MET A 1 13.65 -53.66 -21.95
C MET A 1 13.07 -53.49 -20.56
N ASN A 2 12.11 -52.64 -20.22
CA ASN A 2 11.31 -51.65 -20.93
C ASN A 2 10.74 -50.69 -19.87
N ASN A 3 10.48 -49.47 -20.33
CA ASN A 3 9.83 -48.34 -19.66
C ASN A 3 8.56 -48.71 -18.89
N ASN A 4 8.29 -47.99 -17.80
CA ASN A 4 6.96 -47.42 -17.61
C ASN A 4 7.02 -46.04 -16.95
N ILE A 5 6.36 -45.08 -17.59
CA ILE A 5 6.29 -43.65 -17.29
C ILE A 5 4.87 -43.33 -16.83
N ASN A 6 4.75 -42.52 -15.77
CA ASN A 6 3.62 -41.63 -15.38
C ASN A 6 2.34 -42.24 -14.74
N PRO A 7 1.55 -41.45 -13.96
CA PRO A 7 1.55 -39.98 -13.87
C PRO A 7 1.52 -39.32 -12.47
N ILE A 8 1.92 -38.06 -12.53
CA ILE A 8 1.65 -36.91 -11.67
C ILE A 8 0.16 -36.80 -11.24
N ASN A 9 -0.06 -36.22 -10.05
CA ASN A 9 -1.29 -35.63 -9.49
C ASN A 9 -2.31 -36.54 -8.76
N LYS A 10 -2.20 -36.52 -7.42
CA LYS A 10 -3.33 -36.18 -6.55
C LYS A 10 -2.78 -35.68 -5.21
N VAL A 11 -2.52 -34.37 -5.12
CA VAL A 11 -2.37 -33.72 -3.80
C VAL A 11 -3.78 -33.32 -3.39
N ASP A 12 -4.23 -33.96 -2.32
CA ASP A 12 -5.62 -34.04 -1.90
C ASP A 12 -6.26 -32.69 -1.61
N SER A 13 -7.48 -32.57 -2.12
CA SER A 13 -8.35 -31.38 -2.13
C SER A 13 -8.99 -31.07 -0.77
N LYS A 14 -8.33 -31.35 0.36
CA LYS A 14 -8.85 -31.08 1.71
C LYS A 14 -7.75 -30.67 2.67
N ASN A 15 -7.24 -29.45 2.54
CA ASN A 15 -6.74 -28.73 3.71
C ASN A 15 -7.26 -27.29 3.67
N GLN A 16 -8.43 -27.10 4.28
CA GLN A 16 -8.96 -25.77 4.59
C GLN A 16 -8.04 -25.13 5.63
N ILE A 17 -6.96 -24.49 5.15
CA ILE A 17 -6.08 -23.70 6.00
C ILE A 17 -6.78 -22.36 6.20
N SER A 18 -7.20 -22.13 7.44
CA SER A 18 -7.80 -20.90 7.94
C SER A 18 -7.10 -19.66 7.35
N ILE A 19 -7.84 -18.88 6.57
CA ILE A 19 -7.36 -17.62 5.99
C ILE A 19 -7.50 -16.56 7.08
N PRO A 20 -6.42 -16.06 7.72
CA PRO A 20 -6.50 -14.77 8.38
C PRO A 20 -6.68 -13.73 7.27
N THR A 21 -7.92 -13.32 7.06
CA THR A 21 -8.35 -12.28 6.12
C THR A 21 -7.75 -10.93 6.50
N ASN A 22 -6.48 -10.72 6.17
CA ASN A 22 -5.89 -9.40 6.06
C ASN A 22 -5.42 -9.25 4.61
N ILE A 23 -6.32 -8.67 3.82
CA ILE A 23 -6.26 -8.32 2.40
C ILE A 23 -4.81 -8.27 1.89
N THR A 24 -4.33 -9.41 1.40
CA THR A 24 -3.08 -9.46 0.66
C THR A 24 -3.45 -9.04 -0.76
N SER A 25 -3.14 -7.80 -1.13
CA SER A 25 -3.24 -7.33 -2.52
C SER A 25 -2.57 -8.36 -3.45
N GLN A 26 -3.10 -8.58 -4.66
CA GLN A 26 -2.55 -9.56 -5.63
C GLN A 26 -1.02 -9.49 -5.71
N LYS A 27 -0.48 -8.27 -5.77
CA LYS A 27 0.96 -7.98 -5.76
C LYS A 27 1.72 -8.56 -4.57
N ALA A 28 1.15 -8.51 -3.37
CA ALA A 28 1.79 -9.05 -2.17
C ALA A 28 1.76 -10.58 -2.15
N TRP A 29 0.76 -11.20 -2.77
CA TRP A 29 0.67 -12.66 -2.93
C TRP A 29 1.70 -13.16 -3.96
N ASP A 30 1.86 -12.43 -5.07
CA ASP A 30 2.86 -12.74 -6.09
C ASP A 30 4.28 -12.69 -5.50
N ILE A 31 4.61 -11.65 -4.71
CA ILE A 31 5.89 -11.54 -4.01
C ILE A 31 6.09 -12.69 -3.01
N ALA A 32 5.04 -13.12 -2.30
CA ALA A 32 5.13 -14.25 -1.38
C ALA A 32 5.47 -15.54 -2.13
N ARG A 33 4.86 -15.75 -3.30
CA ARG A 33 5.10 -16.92 -4.16
C ARG A 33 6.52 -16.91 -4.74
N GLU A 34 7.01 -15.78 -5.20
CA GLU A 34 8.40 -15.64 -5.68
C GLU A 34 9.40 -15.98 -4.57
N ARG A 35 9.19 -15.42 -3.37
CA ARG A 35 10.03 -15.75 -2.19
C ARG A 35 9.97 -17.23 -1.84
N TYR A 36 8.78 -17.83 -1.90
CA TYR A 36 8.62 -19.25 -1.59
C TYR A 36 9.45 -20.13 -2.53
N LYS A 37 9.37 -19.89 -3.85
CA LYS A 37 10.16 -20.64 -4.85
C LYS A 37 11.66 -20.59 -4.57
N ILE A 38 12.17 -19.43 -4.17
CA ILE A 38 13.60 -19.24 -3.87
C ILE A 38 13.98 -19.90 -2.54
N LEU A 39 13.07 -19.87 -1.55
CA LEU A 39 13.33 -20.41 -0.20
C LEU A 39 13.05 -21.91 -0.09
N GLU A 40 12.28 -22.50 -1.00
CA GLU A 40 11.93 -23.94 -1.03
C GLU A 40 13.10 -24.87 -0.67
N PRO A 41 14.34 -24.69 -1.19
CA PRO A 41 15.45 -25.59 -0.90
C PRO A 41 15.96 -25.56 0.55
N ILE A 42 15.56 -24.57 1.35
CA ILE A 42 16.03 -24.38 2.73
C ILE A 42 14.93 -24.50 3.79
N LEU A 43 13.65 -24.50 3.41
CA LEU A 43 12.55 -24.51 4.37
C LEU A 43 12.43 -25.84 5.14
N GLY A 44 12.88 -26.95 4.56
CA GLY A 44 12.90 -28.28 5.18
C GLY A 44 14.21 -28.69 5.84
N LEU A 45 15.22 -27.82 5.87
CA LEU A 45 16.53 -28.14 6.47
C LEU A 45 16.60 -27.62 7.92
N ASP A 46 17.16 -28.43 8.82
CA ASP A 46 17.45 -28.01 10.20
C ASP A 46 18.68 -27.11 10.27
N THR A 47 19.70 -27.38 9.44
CA THR A 47 20.91 -26.57 9.33
C THR A 47 21.13 -26.13 7.90
N ILE A 48 21.23 -24.81 7.68
CA ILE A 48 21.44 -24.22 6.36
C ILE A 48 22.93 -23.89 6.18
N PRO A 49 23.60 -24.38 5.13
CA PRO A 49 25.01 -24.11 4.90
C PRO A 49 25.24 -22.62 4.59
N LYS A 50 26.34 -22.06 5.10
CA LYS A 50 26.67 -20.62 5.00
C LYS A 50 26.71 -20.10 3.57
N ASN A 51 27.18 -20.91 2.62
CA ASN A 51 27.26 -20.52 1.20
C ASN A 51 25.87 -20.30 0.61
N LYS A 52 24.94 -21.25 0.80
CA LYS A 52 23.54 -21.10 0.35
C LYS A 52 22.85 -19.89 0.95
N ILE A 53 23.12 -19.56 2.22
CA ILE A 53 22.57 -18.36 2.86
C ILE A 53 22.99 -17.09 2.09
N LYS A 54 24.27 -17.00 1.71
CA LYS A 54 24.82 -15.85 0.99
C LYS A 54 24.17 -15.73 -0.39
N ASP A 55 24.04 -16.83 -1.11
CA ASP A 55 23.44 -16.86 -2.45
C ASP A 55 21.98 -16.41 -2.42
N LEU A 56 21.18 -16.95 -1.48
CA LEU A 56 19.78 -16.57 -1.30
C LEU A 56 19.60 -15.10 -0.89
N CYS A 57 20.51 -14.57 -0.04
CA CYS A 57 20.47 -13.16 0.33
C CYS A 57 20.74 -12.26 -0.88
N ASN A 58 21.64 -12.65 -1.78
CA ASN A 58 21.96 -11.92 -3.00
C ASN A 58 20.80 -11.97 -3.99
N GLU A 59 20.19 -13.14 -4.18
CA GLU A 59 19.06 -13.34 -5.10
C GLU A 59 17.83 -12.53 -4.67
N LEU A 60 17.48 -12.59 -3.38
CA LEU A 60 16.36 -11.83 -2.81
C LEU A 60 16.69 -10.36 -2.50
N LYS A 61 17.96 -9.96 -2.61
CA LYS A 61 18.48 -8.63 -2.22
C LYS A 61 18.09 -8.23 -0.79
N ILE A 62 18.18 -9.18 0.15
CA ILE A 62 17.84 -8.97 1.57
C ILE A 62 19.02 -9.25 2.49
N SER A 63 18.97 -8.67 3.69
CA SER A 63 19.94 -8.99 4.74
C SER A 63 19.75 -10.40 5.30
N ARG A 64 20.84 -11.00 5.78
CA ARG A 64 20.83 -12.30 6.48
C ARG A 64 19.79 -12.35 7.61
N SER A 65 19.69 -11.30 8.41
CA SER A 65 18.70 -11.21 9.49
C SER A 65 17.25 -11.24 8.97
N THR A 66 17.00 -10.69 7.78
CA THR A 66 15.68 -10.73 7.13
C THR A 66 15.36 -12.12 6.60
N LEU A 67 16.33 -12.81 6.02
CA LEU A 67 16.18 -14.20 5.59
C LEU A 67 15.77 -15.10 6.76
N PHE A 68 16.50 -15.06 7.88
CA PHE A 68 16.15 -15.85 9.07
C PHE A 68 14.79 -15.46 9.67
N ARG A 69 14.44 -14.17 9.65
CA ARG A 69 13.11 -13.71 10.07
C ARG A 69 12.00 -14.31 9.20
N LEU A 70 12.21 -14.43 7.89
CA LEU A 70 11.25 -15.07 6.98
C LEU A 70 11.13 -16.56 7.24
N VAL A 71 12.25 -17.28 7.38
CA VAL A 71 12.26 -18.73 7.68
C VAL A 71 11.56 -19.02 9.01
N LYS A 72 11.90 -18.27 10.07
CA LYS A 72 11.25 -18.39 11.37
C LYS A 72 9.74 -18.19 11.24
N LYS A 73 9.31 -17.12 10.55
CA LYS A 73 7.89 -16.81 10.36
C LYS A 73 7.15 -17.90 9.58
N TYR A 74 7.78 -18.52 8.58
CA TYR A 74 7.19 -19.63 7.85
C TYR A 74 7.00 -20.85 8.74
N LYS A 75 8.01 -21.19 9.57
CA LYS A 75 7.91 -22.28 10.57
C LYS A 75 6.80 -22.00 11.60
N ASP A 76 6.74 -20.77 12.13
CA ASP A 76 5.71 -20.33 13.09
C ASP A 76 4.29 -20.36 12.48
N SER A 77 4.16 -20.22 11.16
CA SER A 77 2.88 -20.20 10.43
C SER A 77 2.49 -21.56 9.83
N VAL A 78 3.06 -22.66 10.34
CA VAL A 78 2.78 -24.04 9.88
C VAL A 78 2.92 -24.19 8.36
N GLY A 79 3.92 -23.51 7.78
CA GLY A 79 4.22 -23.61 6.35
C GLY A 79 3.30 -22.84 5.40
N ALA A 80 2.52 -21.87 5.89
CA ALA A 80 1.70 -21.04 5.03
C ALA A 80 2.55 -20.10 4.13
N VAL A 81 2.39 -20.20 2.80
CA VAL A 81 3.06 -19.31 1.82
C VAL A 81 2.73 -17.83 2.08
N ASN A 82 1.52 -17.53 2.55
CA ASN A 82 1.09 -16.18 2.92
C ASN A 82 1.97 -15.55 4.01
N ALA A 83 2.65 -16.35 4.84
CA ALA A 83 3.57 -15.86 5.86
C ALA A 83 4.77 -15.10 5.26
N LEU A 84 5.20 -15.47 4.04
CA LEU A 84 6.32 -14.85 3.33
C LEU A 84 5.95 -13.52 2.65
N ALA A 85 4.66 -13.17 2.63
CA ALA A 85 4.19 -11.91 2.06
C ALA A 85 4.82 -10.70 2.77
N PRO A 86 5.20 -9.65 2.01
CA PRO A 86 5.73 -8.43 2.58
C PRO A 86 4.74 -7.84 3.57
N GLN A 87 5.21 -7.61 4.80
CA GLN A 87 4.39 -7.00 5.83
C GLN A 87 4.52 -5.47 5.73
N PRO A 88 3.46 -4.73 6.06
CA PRO A 88 3.57 -3.29 6.21
C PRO A 88 4.61 -2.98 7.31
N PRO A 89 5.36 -1.88 7.17
CA PRO A 89 6.37 -1.52 8.14
C PRO A 89 5.77 -1.39 9.55
N PRO A 90 6.50 -1.79 10.60
CA PRO A 90 6.01 -1.81 11.98
C PRO A 90 5.58 -0.43 12.48
N GLY A 91 6.09 0.65 11.87
CA GLY A 91 5.70 2.03 12.12
C GLY A 91 4.27 2.40 11.68
N GLY A 92 3.50 1.46 11.15
CA GLY A 92 2.06 1.62 10.93
C GLY A 92 1.73 2.73 9.94
N GLY A 93 2.37 2.71 8.76
CA GLY A 93 1.92 3.54 7.63
C GLY A 93 0.43 3.26 7.39
N GLY A 94 -0.43 4.24 7.70
CA GLY A 94 -1.88 4.13 7.54
C GLY A 94 -2.69 4.06 8.84
N LYS A 95 -2.10 3.73 10.01
CA LYS A 95 -2.84 3.75 11.28
C LYS A 95 -2.87 5.17 11.87
N LYS A 96 -4.07 5.67 12.16
CA LYS A 96 -4.26 6.98 12.81
C LYS A 96 -3.80 6.86 14.27
N ARG A 97 -2.76 7.61 14.67
CA ARG A 97 -2.21 7.65 16.04
C ARG A 97 -3.11 8.39 17.05
N ILE A 98 -4.28 8.84 16.61
CA ILE A 98 -5.19 9.69 17.37
C ILE A 98 -6.42 8.86 17.73
N ASN A 99 -6.99 9.13 18.90
CA ASN A 99 -8.23 8.50 19.34
C ASN A 99 -9.32 8.67 18.26
N ARG A 100 -10.06 7.58 18.01
CA ARG A 100 -11.16 7.55 17.04
C ARG A 100 -12.21 8.61 17.33
N ASP A 101 -12.47 8.94 18.59
CA ASP A 101 -13.50 9.93 18.95
C ASP A 101 -13.05 11.35 18.60
N VAL A 102 -11.78 11.68 18.83
CA VAL A 102 -11.19 12.95 18.39
C VAL A 102 -11.21 13.05 16.86
N GLU A 103 -10.98 11.93 16.16
CA GLU A 103 -11.03 11.89 14.70
C GLU A 103 -12.44 12.17 14.16
N LYS A 104 -13.49 11.68 14.83
CA LYS A 104 -14.89 11.99 14.50
C LYS A 104 -15.19 13.48 14.67
N ILE A 105 -14.82 14.04 15.83
CA ILE A 105 -14.98 15.47 16.12
C ILE A 105 -14.32 16.33 15.04
N ILE A 106 -13.09 15.98 14.61
CA ILE A 106 -12.40 16.70 13.54
C ILE A 106 -13.18 16.63 12.22
N ALA A 107 -13.65 15.44 11.83
CA ALA A 107 -14.38 15.26 10.57
C ALA A 107 -15.69 16.07 10.56
N GLU A 108 -16.48 15.99 11.62
CA GLU A 108 -17.74 16.71 11.78
C GLU A 108 -17.53 18.23 11.72
N LEU A 109 -16.50 18.74 12.39
CA LEU A 109 -16.21 20.18 12.41
C LEU A 109 -15.65 20.69 11.08
N ILE A 110 -14.89 19.88 10.35
CA ILE A 110 -14.45 20.22 8.99
C ILE A 110 -15.68 20.33 8.08
N GLU A 111 -16.63 19.40 8.15
CA GLU A 111 -17.85 19.46 7.35
C GLU A 111 -18.74 20.65 7.70
N LYS A 112 -18.95 20.90 9.00
CA LYS A 112 -19.85 21.96 9.47
C LYS A 112 -19.29 23.37 9.26
N ILE A 113 -18.00 23.58 9.53
CA ILE A 113 -17.39 24.92 9.56
C ILE A 113 -16.60 25.18 8.27
N TYR A 114 -15.72 24.27 7.88
CA TYR A 114 -14.79 24.51 6.76
C TYR A 114 -15.44 24.32 5.38
N LEU A 115 -16.26 23.28 5.22
CA LEU A 115 -16.92 22.93 3.96
C LEU A 115 -18.25 23.68 3.75
N ASN A 116 -18.37 24.88 4.32
CA ASN A 116 -19.52 25.75 4.15
C ASN A 116 -19.27 26.81 3.06
N LYS A 117 -20.35 27.30 2.42
CA LYS A 117 -20.35 28.42 1.46
C LYS A 117 -19.84 29.73 2.08
N GLN A 118 -19.96 29.87 3.40
CA GLN A 118 -19.43 31.00 4.17
C GLN A 118 -17.88 31.04 4.23
N ARG A 119 -17.20 29.97 3.81
CA ARG A 119 -15.73 29.91 3.64
C ARG A 119 -14.92 30.23 4.91
N ASN A 120 -15.41 29.81 6.08
CA ASN A 120 -14.74 30.01 7.35
C ASN A 120 -13.28 29.54 7.34
N SER A 121 -12.44 30.23 8.12
CA SER A 121 -11.00 30.00 8.15
C SER A 121 -10.62 28.70 8.85
N ILE A 122 -9.47 28.13 8.49
CA ILE A 122 -8.91 26.95 9.17
C ILE A 122 -8.65 27.25 10.67
N LYS A 123 -8.32 28.50 11.01
CA LYS A 123 -8.13 28.93 12.41
C LYS A 123 -9.41 28.74 13.24
N SER A 124 -10.58 29.03 12.65
CA SER A 124 -11.88 28.83 13.31
C SER A 124 -12.14 27.35 13.60
N VAL A 125 -11.83 26.46 12.65
CA VAL A 125 -11.92 25.00 12.85
C VAL A 125 -11.01 24.53 13.99
N ILE A 126 -9.76 25.01 14.02
CA ILE A 126 -8.79 24.63 15.07
C ILE A 126 -9.29 25.05 16.45
N MET A 127 -9.85 26.25 16.56
CA MET A 127 -10.40 26.75 17.82
C MET A 127 -11.59 25.91 18.29
N GLU A 128 -12.52 25.60 17.39
CA GLU A 128 -13.70 24.81 17.74
C GLU A 128 -13.35 23.35 18.07
N VAL A 129 -12.42 22.74 17.34
CA VAL A 129 -11.92 21.38 17.64
C VAL A 129 -11.34 21.34 19.05
N ARG A 130 -10.56 22.36 19.44
CA ARG A 130 -10.02 22.44 20.81
C ARG A 130 -11.13 22.58 21.84
N ARG A 131 -12.10 23.46 21.59
CA ARG A 131 -13.25 23.69 22.48
C ARG A 131 -14.01 22.39 22.74
N GLN A 132 -14.36 21.66 21.68
CA GLN A 132 -15.08 20.39 21.80
C GLN A 132 -14.23 19.28 22.43
N CYS A 133 -12.93 19.20 22.13
CA CYS A 133 -12.06 18.22 22.78
C CYS A 133 -11.96 18.48 24.30
N VAL A 134 -11.86 19.74 24.72
CA VAL A 134 -11.87 20.11 26.15
C VAL A 134 -13.20 19.75 26.80
N GLN A 135 -14.32 20.05 26.15
CA GLN A 135 -15.66 19.71 26.65
C GLN A 135 -15.87 18.20 26.78
N ALA A 136 -15.28 17.40 25.89
CA ALA A 136 -15.34 15.95 25.91
C ALA A 136 -14.24 15.30 26.79
N SER A 137 -13.43 16.08 27.52
CA SER A 137 -12.29 15.59 28.30
C SER A 137 -11.28 14.76 27.48
N LEU A 138 -11.13 15.08 26.19
CA LEU A 138 -10.21 14.42 25.26
C LEU A 138 -8.96 15.28 25.01
N LYS A 139 -7.82 14.61 24.78
CA LYS A 139 -6.58 15.29 24.42
C LYS A 139 -6.72 15.98 23.05
N ALA A 140 -6.63 17.30 23.05
CA ALA A 140 -6.74 18.09 21.84
C ALA A 140 -5.63 17.75 20.81
N PRO A 141 -5.98 17.63 19.51
CA PRO A 141 -5.00 17.37 18.46
C PRO A 141 -4.13 18.60 18.18
N SER A 142 -2.95 18.36 17.61
CA SER A 142 -2.07 19.44 17.16
C SER A 142 -2.65 20.15 15.92
N LYS A 143 -2.32 21.44 15.73
CA LYS A 143 -2.75 22.21 14.55
C LYS A 143 -2.39 21.47 13.25
N ASN A 144 -1.15 20.96 13.16
CA ASN A 144 -0.65 20.23 11.99
C ASN A 144 -1.47 18.97 11.68
N THR A 145 -2.04 18.33 12.69
CA THR A 145 -2.94 17.20 12.49
C THR A 145 -4.17 17.63 11.71
N ILE A 146 -4.81 18.72 12.13
CA ILE A 146 -6.03 19.25 11.50
C ILE A 146 -5.72 19.69 10.07
N HIS A 147 -4.61 20.41 9.86
CA HIS A 147 -4.14 20.76 8.52
C HIS A 147 -3.96 19.53 7.62
N ARG A 148 -3.32 18.47 8.13
CA ARG A 148 -3.16 17.21 7.38
C ARG A 148 -4.50 16.57 7.05
N ARG A 149 -5.51 16.65 7.91
CA ARG A 149 -6.87 16.13 7.63
C ARG A 149 -7.57 16.92 6.53
N ILE A 150 -7.43 18.23 6.53
CA ILE A 150 -7.97 19.08 5.47
C ILE A 150 -7.26 18.78 4.14
N ASN A 151 -5.94 18.61 4.14
CA ASN A 151 -5.16 18.30 2.93
C ASN A 151 -5.42 16.89 2.37
N LEU A 152 -5.98 15.98 3.17
CA LEU A 152 -6.40 14.65 2.70
C LEU A 152 -7.71 14.71 1.89
N LEU A 153 -8.49 15.78 2.02
CA LEU A 153 -9.68 15.98 1.21
C LEU A 153 -9.28 16.37 -0.22
N SER A 154 -10.05 15.92 -1.22
CA SER A 154 -9.76 16.28 -2.60
C SER A 154 -10.03 17.76 -2.85
N ALA A 155 -9.14 18.43 -3.59
CA ALA A 155 -9.29 19.84 -3.94
C ALA A 155 -10.63 20.13 -4.64
N ARG A 156 -11.06 19.20 -5.51
CA ARG A 156 -12.38 19.21 -6.16
C ARG A 156 -13.51 19.29 -5.13
N TYR A 157 -13.51 18.39 -4.13
CA TYR A 157 -14.56 18.32 -3.12
C TYR A 157 -14.65 19.60 -2.29
N ILE A 158 -13.50 20.16 -1.89
CA ILE A 158 -13.43 21.43 -1.16
C ILE A 158 -14.04 22.56 -2.01
N ILE A 159 -13.66 22.66 -3.28
CA ILE A 159 -14.13 23.74 -4.17
C ILE A 159 -15.61 23.59 -4.51
N GLU A 160 -16.08 22.36 -4.75
CA GLU A 160 -17.49 22.08 -4.98
C GLU A 160 -18.35 22.57 -3.81
N LYS A 161 -17.94 22.25 -2.57
CA LYS A 161 -18.67 22.66 -1.37
C LYS A 161 -18.57 24.17 -1.09
N ARG A 162 -17.41 24.79 -1.33
CA ARG A 162 -17.15 26.20 -0.97
C ARG A 162 -17.46 27.22 -2.06
N LYS A 163 -17.42 26.83 -3.33
CA LYS A 163 -17.60 27.69 -4.51
C LYS A 163 -18.70 27.21 -5.46
N GLY A 164 -19.19 25.97 -5.29
CA GLY A 164 -20.22 25.38 -6.14
C GLY A 164 -19.65 24.48 -7.23
N LYS A 165 -20.54 23.66 -7.83
CA LYS A 165 -20.20 22.62 -8.81
C LYS A 165 -19.48 23.15 -10.05
N LEU A 166 -19.91 24.30 -10.56
CA LEU A 166 -19.32 24.90 -11.76
C LEU A 166 -17.83 25.22 -11.58
N SER A 167 -17.46 25.75 -10.40
CA SER A 167 -16.06 26.06 -10.07
C SER A 167 -15.18 24.82 -9.91
N ALA A 168 -15.79 23.64 -9.70
CA ALA A 168 -15.06 22.39 -9.52
C ALA A 168 -14.76 21.67 -10.84
N HIS A 169 -15.34 22.09 -11.96
CA HIS A 169 -15.09 21.50 -13.28
C HIS A 169 -13.64 21.65 -13.74
N SER A 170 -12.90 22.67 -13.28
CA SER A 170 -11.45 22.76 -13.55
C SER A 170 -10.64 21.57 -13.01
N PHE A 171 -11.22 20.78 -12.10
CA PHE A 171 -10.61 19.58 -11.53
C PHE A 171 -11.20 18.28 -12.09
N THR A 172 -12.09 18.32 -13.10
CA THR A 172 -12.36 17.12 -13.91
C THR A 172 -11.16 16.90 -14.82
N PRO A 173 -10.59 15.69 -14.89
CA PRO A 173 -9.72 15.35 -16.01
C PRO A 173 -10.52 15.60 -17.29
N ASN A 174 -10.01 16.46 -18.16
CA ASN A 174 -10.62 16.63 -19.48
C ASN A 174 -10.49 15.28 -20.18
N ARG A 175 -11.61 14.72 -20.66
CA ARG A 175 -11.71 13.39 -21.31
C ARG A 175 -10.96 13.29 -22.66
N GLY A 176 -9.89 14.06 -22.87
CA GLY A 176 -9.31 14.30 -24.20
C GLY A 176 -7.83 13.93 -24.40
N SER A 177 -7.12 13.29 -23.46
CA SER A 177 -5.67 13.06 -23.67
C SER A 177 -5.08 11.72 -23.19
N ASP A 178 -5.90 10.74 -22.79
CA ASP A 178 -5.38 9.47 -22.21
C ASP A 178 -5.38 8.29 -23.19
N LEU A 179 -5.26 8.52 -24.51
CA LEU A 179 -5.23 7.44 -25.52
C LEU A 179 -3.86 7.11 -26.12
N PHE A 180 -2.75 7.75 -25.72
CA PHE A 180 -1.42 7.40 -26.26
C PHE A 180 -0.34 7.41 -25.19
N ARG A 181 -0.26 6.34 -24.40
CA ARG A 181 0.98 5.97 -23.72
C ARG A 181 1.11 4.46 -23.57
N GLU A 182 1.02 3.75 -24.68
CA GLU A 182 1.55 2.38 -24.79
C GLU A 182 1.96 2.15 -26.25
N LYS A 183 3.26 2.33 -26.54
CA LYS A 183 4.13 1.42 -27.32
C LYS A 183 5.44 2.13 -27.71
N ASN A 184 6.53 1.38 -27.52
CA ASN A 184 7.88 1.56 -28.06
C ASN A 184 8.86 2.40 -27.22
N GLY A 185 9.45 1.74 -26.21
CA GLY A 185 10.90 1.85 -26.07
C GLY A 185 11.54 0.91 -27.09
N ALA A 186 12.30 1.46 -28.04
CA ALA A 186 13.44 0.82 -28.72
C ALA A 186 13.98 1.75 -29.85
N LEU A 187 15.29 2.00 -29.82
CA LEU A 187 16.18 2.50 -30.88
C LEU A 187 16.07 4.01 -31.20
N ALA A 188 16.95 4.87 -30.68
CA ALA A 188 18.37 5.04 -31.04
C ALA A 188 18.58 5.45 -32.51
N ASN A 189 18.95 6.72 -32.68
CA ASN A 189 19.85 7.29 -33.69
C ASN A 189 19.90 6.63 -35.07
N THR A 190 19.33 7.26 -36.10
CA THR A 190 19.77 7.10 -37.51
C THR A 190 19.32 8.32 -38.35
N THR A 191 20.31 9.11 -38.78
CA THR A 191 20.44 9.76 -40.09
C THR A 191 19.33 10.70 -40.59
N ILE A 192 19.57 12.01 -40.45
CA ILE A 192 19.00 13.06 -41.31
C ILE A 192 19.88 13.15 -42.58
N MET A 193 19.31 12.75 -43.71
CA MET A 193 19.78 13.05 -45.07
C MET A 193 18.56 13.49 -45.88
N VAL A 194 18.35 14.80 -46.03
CA VAL A 194 17.61 15.48 -47.14
C VAL A 194 18.02 16.97 -47.04
N VAL A 195 19.04 17.44 -47.78
CA VAL A 195 18.93 18.09 -49.10
C VAL A 195 17.78 19.11 -49.16
N PHE A 196 18.09 20.38 -48.95
CA PHE A 196 17.34 21.47 -49.56
C PHE A 196 18.33 22.43 -50.22
N ILE A 197 17.94 22.81 -51.42
CA ILE A 197 18.58 23.66 -52.42
C ILE A 197 19.07 24.98 -51.84
#